data_AF-A0A3N0EHN0-F1
#
_entry.id   AF-A0A3N0EHN0-F1
#
_cell.length_a   1.000
_cell.length_b   1.000
_cell.length_c   1.000
_cell.angle_alpha   90.00
_cell.angle_beta   90.00
_cell.angle_gamma   90.00
#
_symmetry.space_group_name_H-M   'P 1'
#
loop_
_entity.id
_entity.type
_entity.pdbx_description
1 polymer ?
#
loop_
_entity_poly.entity_id
_entity_poly.type
_entity_poly.pdbx_seq_one_letter_code
_entity_poly.pdbx_strand_id
1 'polypeptide(L)'
;MPLGDVCSPCYTVIGRRPGECASCGQRRPITGRDDRQRLVCVCGPCVGDDHDWSCRSCGRVALPVADGNCAARVARERVDRLLSTGPGLLHPQLAPLRSLLLTEIETDPYPVLFWLYRAGWAALLGELAGTHDEITHAVLDALPPRRHIQYLRAVLVNAGILPRRDEDLDSTIPWLNEVLDGLPESTVAIVRPYAGVQAHQRQVDAPDVRRRLGY
;
A
#
# COMPACT_ATOMS: atom_id res chain seq x y z
N MET A 1 -12.44 22.59 8.82
CA MET A 1 -12.40 24.05 8.53
C MET A 1 -11.84 24.20 7.12
N PRO A 2 -12.52 24.86 6.17
CA PRO A 2 -11.96 25.00 4.82
C PRO A 2 -10.92 26.12 4.83
N LEU A 3 -9.79 25.85 4.18
CA LEU A 3 -8.74 26.80 3.83
C LEU A 3 -9.26 27.76 2.76
N GLY A 4 -9.89 28.88 3.14
CA GLY A 4 -10.26 29.96 2.21
C GLY A 4 -10.73 29.50 0.81
N ASP A 5 -10.26 30.17 -0.23
CA ASP A 5 -10.60 29.94 -1.66
C ASP A 5 -10.03 28.65 -2.29
N VAL A 6 -9.62 27.66 -1.49
CA VAL A 6 -9.06 26.40 -2.01
C VAL A 6 -10.11 25.29 -1.99
N CYS A 7 -10.47 24.78 -3.17
CA CYS A 7 -11.37 23.64 -3.27
C CYS A 7 -10.74 22.35 -2.70
N SER A 8 -11.57 21.40 -2.25
CA SER A 8 -11.12 20.14 -1.63
C SER A 8 -10.10 19.33 -2.47
N PRO A 9 -10.23 19.25 -3.81
CA PRO A 9 -9.20 18.63 -4.65
C PRO A 9 -7.85 19.36 -4.59
N CYS A 10 -7.83 20.68 -4.70
CA CYS A 10 -6.60 21.47 -4.61
C CYS A 10 -5.94 21.33 -3.24
N TYR A 11 -6.74 21.35 -2.17
CA TYR A 11 -6.26 21.10 -0.81
C TYR A 11 -5.53 19.74 -0.71
N THR A 12 -6.15 18.69 -1.27
CA THR A 12 -5.60 17.33 -1.25
C THR A 12 -4.30 17.24 -2.05
N VAL A 13 -4.25 17.81 -3.25
CA VAL A 13 -3.05 17.77 -4.11
C VAL A 13 -1.88 18.51 -3.45
N ILE A 14 -2.13 19.71 -2.92
CA ILE A 14 -1.13 20.55 -2.26
C ILE A 14 -0.55 19.83 -1.03
N GLY A 15 -1.40 19.29 -0.17
CA GLY A 15 -0.97 18.57 1.04
C GLY A 15 -0.24 17.25 0.77
N ARG A 16 -0.51 16.60 -0.37
CA ARG A 16 0.12 15.33 -0.76
C ARG A 16 1.47 15.50 -1.43
N ARG A 17 1.79 16.68 -1.95
CA ARG A 17 3.01 16.92 -2.73
C ARG A 17 3.80 18.12 -2.18
N PRO A 18 4.44 17.98 -1.01
CA PRO A 18 5.35 19.00 -0.50
C PRO A 18 6.49 19.26 -1.49
N GLY A 19 6.74 20.53 -1.77
CA GLY A 19 7.88 21.02 -2.55
C GLY A 19 8.93 21.67 -1.65
N GLU A 20 10.13 21.87 -2.18
CA GLU A 20 11.15 22.67 -1.50
C GLU A 20 10.80 24.15 -1.62
N CYS A 21 10.80 24.87 -0.49
CA CYS A 21 10.51 26.29 -0.48
C CYS A 21 11.74 27.10 -0.91
N ALA A 22 11.60 27.91 -1.96
CA ALA A 22 12.62 28.82 -2.46
C ALA A 22 13.03 29.94 -1.47
N SER A 23 12.24 30.18 -0.41
CA SER A 23 12.54 31.19 0.61
C SER A 23 13.23 30.61 1.84
N CYS A 24 12.73 29.50 2.41
CA CYS A 24 13.27 28.92 3.66
C CYS A 24 13.94 27.55 3.50
N GLY A 25 13.96 26.98 2.30
CA GLY A 25 14.55 25.66 2.00
C GLY A 25 13.77 24.45 2.58
N GLN A 26 12.72 24.67 3.36
CA GLN A 26 11.96 23.58 3.98
C GLN A 26 11.06 22.88 2.97
N ARG A 27 10.92 21.55 3.06
CA ARG A 27 9.94 20.78 2.29
C ARG A 27 8.56 20.93 2.91
N ARG A 28 7.68 21.68 2.25
CA ARG A 28 6.32 22.00 2.72
C ARG A 28 5.33 22.09 1.55
N PRO A 29 4.02 22.02 1.81
CA PRO A 29 3.02 22.37 0.81
C PRO A 29 3.27 23.79 0.28
N ILE A 30 3.29 23.90 -1.05
CA ILE A 30 3.56 25.15 -1.75
C ILE A 30 2.23 25.85 -2.02
N THR A 31 2.01 26.98 -1.34
CA THR A 31 0.76 27.76 -1.40
C THR A 31 0.98 29.20 -1.84
N GLY A 32 2.23 29.69 -1.87
CA GLY A 32 2.57 31.05 -2.29
C GLY A 32 2.17 31.32 -3.74
N ARG A 33 1.69 32.54 -3.99
CA ARG A 33 1.30 33.03 -5.33
C ARG A 33 1.98 34.36 -5.65
N ASP A 34 2.28 34.58 -6.93
CA ASP A 34 2.72 35.89 -7.43
C ASP A 34 1.52 36.85 -7.64
N ASP A 35 1.81 38.10 -8.03
CA ASP A 35 0.79 39.13 -8.32
C ASP A 35 -0.18 38.72 -9.45
N ARG A 36 0.21 37.74 -10.29
CA ARG A 36 -0.61 37.16 -11.35
C ARG A 36 -1.34 35.90 -10.90
N GLN A 37 -1.41 35.64 -9.59
CA GLN A 37 -2.05 34.48 -8.98
C GLN A 37 -1.45 33.13 -9.38
N ARG A 38 -0.23 33.09 -9.91
CA ARG A 38 0.47 31.84 -10.27
C ARG A 38 1.22 31.30 -9.06
N LEU A 39 1.22 29.97 -8.89
CA LEU A 39 1.99 29.33 -7.83
C LEU A 39 3.48 29.65 -7.99
N VAL A 40 4.07 30.16 -6.92
CA VAL A 40 5.52 30.29 -6.76
C VAL A 40 5.96 29.24 -5.74
N CYS A 41 7.19 28.75 -5.82
CA CYS A 41 7.74 27.72 -4.93
C CYS A 41 7.98 28.26 -3.50
N VAL A 42 7.01 28.93 -2.88
CA VAL A 42 7.07 29.50 -1.53
C VAL A 42 6.00 28.82 -0.68
N CYS A 43 6.38 28.38 0.52
CA CYS A 43 5.47 27.70 1.43
C CYS A 43 4.59 28.68 2.21
N GLY A 44 3.48 28.18 2.75
CA GLY A 44 2.51 28.97 3.51
C GLY A 44 3.12 29.90 4.57
N PRO A 45 3.96 29.39 5.50
CA PRO A 45 4.56 30.24 6.54
C PRO A 45 5.38 31.40 6.01
N CYS A 46 6.01 31.27 4.83
CA CYS A 46 6.78 32.35 4.20
C CYS A 46 5.90 33.41 3.53
N VAL A 47 4.63 33.12 3.27
CA VAL A 47 3.63 34.07 2.73
C VAL A 47 2.54 34.44 3.75
N GLY A 48 2.73 34.09 5.03
CA GLY A 48 1.80 34.42 6.12
C GLY A 48 0.61 33.46 6.26
N ASP A 49 0.63 32.30 5.63
CA ASP A 49 -0.34 31.21 5.82
C ASP A 49 0.16 30.28 6.95
N ASP A 50 -0.63 30.19 8.02
CA ASP A 50 -0.33 29.51 9.27
C ASP A 50 -0.90 28.08 9.34
N HIS A 51 -1.39 27.54 8.22
CA HIS A 51 -2.02 26.23 8.21
C HIS A 51 -1.04 25.12 8.64
N ASP A 52 -1.46 24.35 9.64
CA ASP A 52 -0.66 23.25 10.17
C ASP A 52 -0.83 22.00 9.32
N TRP A 53 0.27 21.59 8.69
CA TRP A 53 0.39 20.37 7.90
C TRP A 53 1.17 19.28 8.63
N SER A 54 1.46 19.47 9.91
CA SER A 54 2.27 18.55 10.71
C SER A 54 1.42 17.39 11.21
N CYS A 55 1.92 16.18 10.99
CA CYS A 55 1.32 15.00 11.60
C CYS A 55 1.47 15.05 13.12
N ARG A 56 0.38 14.91 13.86
CA ARG A 56 0.37 14.91 15.33
C ARG A 56 1.27 13.83 15.94
N SER A 57 1.33 12.64 15.35
CA SER A 57 2.05 11.49 15.92
C SER A 57 3.48 11.30 15.41
N CYS A 58 3.90 11.95 14.32
CA CYS A 58 5.28 11.83 13.83
C CYS A 58 5.95 13.14 13.45
N GLY A 59 5.25 14.28 13.52
CA GLY A 59 5.78 15.59 13.18
C GLY A 59 6.07 15.80 11.69
N ARG A 60 5.96 14.77 10.84
CA ARG A 60 6.20 14.90 9.40
C ARG A 60 5.17 15.84 8.79
N VAL A 61 5.63 16.79 7.99
CA VAL A 61 4.77 17.67 7.18
C VAL A 61 4.14 16.84 6.04
N ALA A 62 2.84 16.58 6.14
CA ALA A 62 2.05 15.82 5.16
C ALA A 62 0.56 16.07 5.40
N LEU A 63 -0.28 15.93 4.37
CA LEU A 63 -1.74 15.98 4.51
C LEU A 63 -2.22 15.08 5.67
N PRO A 64 -2.82 15.65 6.73
CA PRO A 64 -3.49 14.87 7.75
C PRO A 64 -4.77 14.26 7.17
N VAL A 65 -4.99 12.96 7.41
CA VAL A 65 -6.13 12.22 6.84
C VAL A 65 -7.12 11.70 7.88
N ALA A 66 -6.68 11.51 9.13
CA ALA A 66 -7.53 11.13 10.26
C ALA A 66 -6.91 11.59 11.58
N ASP A 67 -7.69 12.24 12.44
CA ASP A 67 -7.29 12.67 13.80
C ASP A 67 -5.97 13.49 13.86
N GLY A 68 -5.68 14.24 12.79
CA GLY A 68 -4.43 15.00 12.67
C GLY A 68 -3.20 14.15 12.34
N ASN A 69 -3.37 12.88 11.99
CA ASN A 69 -2.30 11.97 11.58
C ASN A 69 -2.19 11.89 10.06
N CYS A 70 -0.95 11.78 9.57
CA CYS A 70 -0.68 11.59 8.15
C CYS A 70 -1.08 10.18 7.68
N ALA A 71 -1.27 10.05 6.37
CA ALA A 71 -1.63 8.79 5.72
C ALA A 71 -0.72 7.61 6.12
N ALA A 72 0.60 7.81 6.20
CA ALA A 72 1.53 6.75 6.56
C ALA A 72 1.32 6.21 7.99
N ARG A 73 1.06 7.10 8.96
CA ARG A 73 0.76 6.69 10.35
C ARG A 73 -0.54 5.90 10.42
N VAL A 74 -1.59 6.43 9.82
CA VAL A 74 -2.90 5.79 9.78
C VAL A 74 -2.83 4.43 9.08
N ALA A 75 -2.04 4.30 8.01
CA ALA A 75 -1.83 3.04 7.30
C ALA A 75 -1.12 2.02 8.19
N ARG A 76 0.00 2.40 8.80
CA ARG A 76 0.80 1.54 9.66
C ARG A 76 -0.01 1.00 10.84
N GLU A 77 -0.75 1.86 11.54
CA GLU A 77 -1.62 1.47 12.65
C GLU A 77 -2.73 0.51 12.23
N ARG A 78 -3.20 0.60 10.99
CA ARG A 78 -4.21 -0.34 10.47
C ARG A 78 -3.60 -1.66 10.07
N VAL A 79 -2.43 -1.66 9.41
CA VAL A 79 -1.69 -2.89 9.11
C VAL A 79 -1.39 -3.63 10.41
N ASP A 80 -0.87 -2.93 11.42
CA ASP A 80 -0.54 -3.53 12.70
C ASP A 80 -1.79 -4.13 13.38
N ARG A 81 -2.90 -3.38 13.44
CA ARG A 81 -4.17 -3.92 13.97
C ARG A 81 -4.70 -5.10 13.18
N LEU A 82 -4.56 -5.07 11.86
CA LEU A 82 -5.09 -6.11 10.98
C LEU A 82 -4.37 -7.44 11.15
N LEU A 83 -3.06 -7.40 11.27
CA LEU A 83 -2.21 -8.59 11.29
C LEU A 83 -1.96 -9.12 12.71
N SER A 84 -2.56 -8.47 13.71
CA SER A 84 -2.43 -8.91 15.10
C SER A 84 -3.49 -9.97 15.45
N THR A 85 -3.06 -11.01 16.16
CA THR A 85 -3.89 -12.12 16.68
C THR A 85 -4.62 -11.76 17.98
N GLY A 86 -4.44 -10.53 18.46
CA GLY A 86 -4.94 -9.97 19.72
C GLY A 86 -4.30 -8.59 19.95
N PRO A 87 -4.52 -7.91 21.08
CA PRO A 87 -3.90 -6.61 21.33
C PRO A 87 -2.36 -6.74 21.39
N GLY A 88 -1.69 -6.40 20.29
CA GLY A 88 -0.24 -6.22 20.20
C GLY A 88 0.60 -7.45 19.79
N LEU A 89 -0.01 -8.59 19.48
CA LEU A 89 0.72 -9.80 19.06
C LEU A 89 0.55 -10.04 17.57
N LEU A 90 1.62 -9.85 16.80
CA LEU A 90 1.67 -10.13 15.36
C LEU A 90 1.67 -11.64 15.12
N HIS A 91 0.82 -12.13 14.21
CA HIS A 91 0.89 -13.53 13.78
C HIS A 91 2.24 -13.80 13.11
N PRO A 92 3.05 -14.79 13.57
CA PRO A 92 4.41 -15.00 13.06
C PRO A 92 4.48 -15.18 11.54
N GLN A 93 3.55 -15.94 10.96
CA GLN A 93 3.47 -16.15 9.51
C GLN A 93 3.12 -14.87 8.71
N LEU A 94 2.58 -13.83 9.34
CA LEU A 94 2.20 -12.57 8.67
C LEU A 94 3.30 -11.51 8.73
N ALA A 95 4.44 -11.79 9.37
CA ALA A 95 5.58 -10.88 9.43
C ALA A 95 6.14 -10.49 8.04
N PRO A 96 6.23 -11.40 7.04
CA PRO A 96 6.65 -11.03 5.69
C PRO A 96 5.68 -10.02 5.04
N LEU A 97 4.38 -10.30 5.09
CA LEU A 97 3.34 -9.42 4.55
C LEU A 97 3.36 -8.05 5.23
N ARG A 98 3.52 -8.02 6.56
CA ARG A 98 3.69 -6.77 7.30
C ARG A 98 4.87 -5.96 6.76
N SER A 99 6.03 -6.59 6.62
CA SER A 99 7.27 -5.91 6.20
C SER A 99 7.15 -5.32 4.80
N LEU A 100 6.49 -6.03 3.89
CA LEU A 100 6.17 -5.55 2.54
C LEU A 100 5.26 -4.31 2.61
N LEU A 101 4.14 -4.40 3.33
CA LEU A 101 3.19 -3.28 3.46
C LEU A 101 3.83 -2.05 4.09
N LEU A 102 4.72 -2.23 5.07
CA LEU A 102 5.44 -1.12 5.70
C LEU A 102 6.43 -0.45 4.74
N THR A 103 7.08 -1.22 3.87
CA THR A 103 7.95 -0.68 2.81
C THR A 103 7.16 0.18 1.83
N GLU A 104 5.99 -0.32 1.39
CA GLU A 104 5.11 0.43 0.49
C GLU A 104 4.55 1.71 1.12
N ILE A 105 4.22 1.66 2.42
CA ILE A 105 3.74 2.84 3.17
C ILE A 105 4.76 3.98 3.18
N GLU A 106 6.06 3.67 3.24
CA GLU A 106 7.10 4.71 3.18
C GLU A 106 7.25 5.31 1.77
N THR A 107 6.94 4.54 0.72
CA THR A 107 6.95 5.00 -0.68
C THR A 107 5.71 5.82 -1.04
N ASP A 108 4.52 5.22 -0.88
CA ASP A 108 3.22 5.88 -1.07
C ASP A 108 2.15 5.23 -0.17
N PRO A 109 1.70 5.91 0.90
CA PRO A 109 0.74 5.34 1.84
C PRO A 109 -0.70 5.30 1.30
N TYR A 110 -1.04 6.04 0.24
CA TYR A 110 -2.42 6.16 -0.22
C TYR A 110 -2.99 4.89 -0.88
N PRO A 111 -2.25 4.21 -1.78
CA PRO A 111 -2.64 2.89 -2.28
C PRO A 111 -2.89 1.88 -1.18
N VAL A 112 -1.99 1.79 -0.19
CA VAL A 112 -2.12 0.86 0.93
C VAL A 112 -3.35 1.18 1.78
N LEU A 113 -3.59 2.45 2.10
CA LEU A 113 -4.81 2.86 2.80
C LEU A 113 -6.07 2.50 2.03
N PHE A 114 -6.11 2.79 0.74
CA PHE A 114 -7.25 2.49 -0.12
C PHE A 114 -7.52 0.99 -0.18
N TRP A 115 -6.45 0.20 -0.31
CA TRP A 115 -6.50 -1.26 -0.27
C TRP A 115 -7.07 -1.77 1.07
N LEU A 116 -6.58 -1.26 2.20
CA LEU A 116 -7.09 -1.62 3.54
C LEU A 116 -8.57 -1.24 3.74
N TYR A 117 -9.03 -0.14 3.16
CA TYR A 117 -10.41 0.32 3.32
C TYR A 117 -11.45 -0.48 2.50
N ARG A 118 -11.06 -1.05 1.36
CA ARG A 118 -11.99 -1.76 0.45
C ARG A 118 -12.03 -3.28 0.67
N ALA A 119 -11.22 -3.78 1.57
CA ALA A 119 -10.89 -5.18 1.66
C ALA A 119 -11.80 -5.98 2.62
N GLY A 120 -12.83 -6.64 2.10
CA GLY A 120 -13.51 -7.71 2.85
C GLY A 120 -12.56 -8.85 3.27
N TRP A 121 -11.47 -9.06 2.54
CA TRP A 121 -10.42 -10.02 2.88
C TRP A 121 -9.56 -9.58 4.06
N ALA A 122 -9.48 -8.28 4.38
CA ALA A 122 -8.70 -7.78 5.51
C ALA A 122 -9.36 -8.27 6.82
N ALA A 123 -10.67 -8.08 6.95
CA ALA A 123 -11.42 -8.62 8.09
C ALA A 123 -11.23 -10.15 8.22
N LEU A 124 -11.29 -10.87 7.10
CA LEU A 124 -11.05 -12.32 7.08
C LEU A 124 -9.61 -12.68 7.50
N LEU A 125 -8.60 -11.94 7.04
CA LEU A 125 -7.21 -12.18 7.42
C LEU A 125 -6.99 -11.95 8.92
N GLY A 126 -7.62 -10.91 9.49
CA GLY A 126 -7.60 -10.66 10.93
C GLY A 126 -8.31 -11.76 11.73
N GLU A 127 -9.45 -12.25 11.23
CA GLU A 127 -10.16 -13.39 11.82
C GLU A 127 -9.28 -14.64 11.82
N LEU A 128 -8.70 -14.98 10.66
CA LEU A 128 -7.81 -16.14 10.52
C LEU A 128 -6.58 -16.05 11.43
N ALA A 129 -5.98 -14.87 11.53
CA ALA A 129 -4.86 -14.64 12.43
C ALA A 129 -5.26 -14.79 13.91
N GLY A 130 -6.50 -14.41 14.27
CA GLY A 130 -7.00 -14.54 15.64
C GLY A 130 -7.46 -15.95 16.02
N THR A 131 -7.91 -16.77 15.05
CA THR A 131 -8.50 -18.09 15.32
C THR A 131 -7.57 -19.26 15.04
N HIS A 132 -6.51 -19.07 14.26
CA HIS A 132 -5.59 -20.14 13.87
C HIS A 132 -4.16 -19.80 14.27
N ASP A 133 -3.48 -20.77 14.88
CA ASP A 133 -2.03 -20.70 15.15
C ASP A 133 -1.20 -20.83 13.85
N GLU A 134 -1.76 -21.51 12.84
CA GLU A 134 -1.17 -21.70 11.53
C GLU A 134 -2.20 -21.48 10.41
N ILE A 135 -1.90 -20.56 9.51
CA ILE A 135 -2.67 -20.28 8.30
C ILE A 135 -2.16 -21.20 7.19
N THR A 136 -3.01 -22.11 6.73
CA THR A 136 -2.71 -23.07 5.65
C THR A 136 -3.76 -22.99 4.55
N HIS A 137 -3.48 -23.61 3.39
CA HIS A 137 -4.49 -23.74 2.34
C HIS A 137 -5.74 -24.48 2.83
N ALA A 138 -5.60 -25.50 3.66
CA ALA A 138 -6.73 -26.26 4.18
C ALA A 138 -7.68 -25.39 5.02
N VAL A 139 -7.13 -24.43 5.77
CA VAL A 139 -7.92 -23.44 6.52
C VAL A 139 -8.73 -22.55 5.57
N LEU A 140 -8.13 -22.12 4.45
CA LEU A 140 -8.84 -21.33 3.43
C LEU A 140 -9.89 -22.15 2.67
N ASP A 141 -9.62 -23.44 2.44
CA ASP A 141 -10.50 -24.36 1.71
C ASP A 141 -11.76 -24.71 2.53
N ALA A 142 -11.67 -24.65 3.87
CA ALA A 142 -12.80 -24.87 4.77
C ALA A 142 -13.80 -23.70 4.82
N LEU A 143 -13.43 -22.52 4.28
CA LEU A 143 -14.30 -21.35 4.25
C LEU A 143 -15.30 -21.46 3.08
N PRO A 144 -16.52 -20.90 3.22
CA PRO A 144 -17.49 -20.87 2.13
C PRO A 144 -16.89 -20.21 0.88
N PRO A 145 -16.98 -20.81 -0.32
CA PRO A 145 -16.28 -20.31 -1.50
C PRO A 145 -16.76 -18.90 -1.86
N ARG A 146 -15.85 -17.92 -1.75
CA ARG A 146 -16.09 -16.51 -2.08
C ARG A 146 -14.88 -15.90 -2.76
N ARG A 147 -15.12 -14.93 -3.65
CA ARG A 147 -14.06 -14.25 -4.44
C ARG A 147 -12.94 -13.66 -3.58
N HIS A 148 -13.27 -13.13 -2.39
CA HIS A 148 -12.26 -12.55 -1.49
C HIS A 148 -11.36 -13.59 -0.80
N ILE A 149 -11.76 -14.87 -0.74
CA ILE A 149 -10.90 -15.96 -0.21
C ILE A 149 -9.85 -16.36 -1.26
N GLN A 150 -10.24 -16.44 -2.53
CA GLN A 150 -9.31 -16.66 -3.64
C GLN A 150 -8.28 -15.53 -3.72
N TYR A 151 -8.75 -14.29 -3.56
CA TYR A 151 -7.87 -13.12 -3.45
C TYR A 151 -6.87 -13.25 -2.30
N LEU A 152 -7.37 -13.60 -1.11
CA LEU A 152 -6.55 -13.76 0.08
C LEU A 152 -5.48 -14.84 -0.11
N ARG A 153 -5.85 -15.99 -0.70
CA ARG A 153 -4.91 -17.05 -1.06
C ARG A 153 -3.81 -16.53 -1.98
N ALA A 154 -4.16 -15.79 -3.02
CA ALA A 154 -3.18 -15.20 -3.93
C ALA A 154 -2.21 -14.26 -3.19
N VAL A 155 -2.72 -13.38 -2.33
CA VAL A 155 -1.87 -12.48 -1.52
C VAL A 155 -0.92 -13.27 -0.63
N LEU A 156 -1.41 -14.31 0.06
CA LEU A 156 -0.60 -15.12 0.97
C LEU A 156 0.46 -15.95 0.25
N VAL A 157 0.13 -16.54 -0.91
CA VAL A 157 1.12 -17.26 -1.74
C VAL A 157 2.21 -16.32 -2.22
N ASN A 158 1.84 -15.14 -2.74
CA ASN A 158 2.83 -14.20 -3.28
C ASN A 158 3.65 -13.51 -2.18
N ALA A 159 3.11 -13.36 -0.97
CA ALA A 159 3.87 -12.92 0.19
C ALA A 159 4.83 -14.01 0.73
N GLY A 160 4.85 -15.20 0.11
CA GLY A 160 5.68 -16.34 0.53
C GLY A 160 5.18 -17.05 1.78
N ILE A 161 3.94 -16.79 2.20
CA ILE A 161 3.34 -17.33 3.42
C ILE A 161 2.77 -18.73 3.17
N LEU A 162 2.14 -18.93 2.00
CA LEU A 162 1.62 -20.22 1.57
C LEU A 162 2.43 -20.78 0.40
N PRO A 163 2.64 -22.10 0.31
CA PRO A 163 3.28 -22.70 -0.85
C PRO A 163 2.38 -22.57 -2.09
N ARG A 164 2.99 -22.53 -3.28
CA ARG A 164 2.25 -22.47 -4.54
C ARG A 164 1.52 -23.80 -4.79
N ARG A 165 0.25 -23.75 -5.22
CA ARG A 165 -0.51 -24.89 -5.77
C ARG A 165 -0.69 -24.69 -7.26
N ASP A 166 -0.47 -25.74 -8.05
CA ASP A 166 -0.52 -25.67 -9.52
C ASP A 166 -1.95 -25.51 -10.07
N GLU A 167 -2.98 -25.93 -9.34
CA GLU A 167 -4.40 -25.85 -9.76
C GLU A 167 -5.02 -24.44 -9.72
N ASP A 168 -4.40 -23.47 -9.04
CA ASP A 168 -5.04 -22.18 -8.69
C ASP A 168 -4.82 -21.04 -9.72
N LEU A 169 -3.99 -21.23 -10.76
CA LEU A 169 -3.58 -20.13 -11.65
C LEU A 169 -4.56 -19.84 -12.80
N ASP A 170 -5.13 -20.86 -13.41
CA ASP A 170 -5.95 -20.69 -14.63
C ASP A 170 -7.30 -20.00 -14.37
N SER A 171 -7.82 -20.10 -13.14
CA SER A 171 -9.07 -19.43 -12.73
C SER A 171 -8.86 -18.05 -12.10
N THR A 172 -7.66 -17.77 -11.56
CA THR A 172 -7.37 -16.55 -10.80
C THR A 172 -6.89 -15.41 -11.69
N ILE A 173 -6.12 -15.69 -12.75
CA ILE A 173 -5.48 -14.67 -13.61
C ILE A 173 -6.48 -13.75 -14.34
N PRO A 174 -7.56 -14.25 -14.98
CA PRO A 174 -8.50 -13.39 -15.69
C PRO A 174 -9.21 -12.39 -14.76
N TRP A 175 -9.62 -12.86 -13.58
CA TRP A 175 -10.29 -12.03 -12.58
C TRP A 175 -9.35 -11.05 -11.87
N LEU A 176 -8.10 -11.46 -11.65
CA LEU A 176 -7.09 -10.59 -11.07
C LEU A 176 -6.81 -9.40 -11.99
N ASN A 177 -6.78 -9.61 -13.30
CA ASN A 177 -6.71 -8.51 -14.26
C ASN A 177 -7.95 -7.59 -14.20
N GLU A 178 -9.17 -8.12 -14.06
CA GLU A 178 -10.38 -7.28 -13.87
C GLU A 178 -10.33 -6.43 -12.59
N VAL A 179 -9.81 -6.98 -11.49
CA VAL A 179 -9.64 -6.22 -10.25
C VAL A 179 -8.54 -5.19 -10.38
N LEU A 180 -7.44 -5.52 -11.06
CA LEU A 180 -6.33 -4.60 -11.33
C LEU A 180 -6.75 -3.45 -12.27
N ASP A 181 -7.62 -3.71 -13.25
CA ASP A 181 -8.12 -2.68 -14.19
C ASP A 181 -8.92 -1.57 -13.48
N GLY A 182 -9.49 -1.85 -12.31
CA GLY A 182 -10.20 -0.87 -11.49
C GLY A 182 -9.33 -0.11 -10.48
N LEU A 183 -8.02 -0.42 -10.41
CA LEU A 183 -7.11 0.17 -9.43
C LEU A 183 -6.20 1.23 -10.06
N PRO A 184 -5.80 2.28 -9.30
CA PRO A 184 -4.80 3.23 -9.77
C PRO A 184 -3.51 2.51 -10.16
N GLU A 185 -2.82 2.99 -11.19
CA GLU A 185 -1.60 2.34 -11.73
C GLU A 185 -0.50 2.16 -10.66
N SER A 186 -0.44 3.02 -9.65
CA SER A 186 0.45 2.85 -8.48
C SER A 186 0.06 1.67 -7.58
N THR A 187 -1.24 1.40 -7.45
CA THR A 187 -1.76 0.23 -6.73
C THR A 187 -1.61 -1.04 -7.56
N VAL A 188 -1.80 -0.93 -8.88
CA VAL A 188 -1.48 -2.02 -9.79
C VAL A 188 0.01 -2.33 -9.75
N ALA A 189 0.91 -1.34 -9.69
CA ALA A 189 2.34 -1.58 -9.53
C ALA A 189 2.69 -2.27 -8.19
N ILE A 190 1.92 -2.01 -7.13
CA ILE A 190 2.04 -2.69 -5.83
C ILE A 190 1.54 -4.12 -5.89
N VAL A 191 0.49 -4.42 -6.66
CA VAL A 191 -0.14 -5.75 -6.69
C VAL A 191 0.35 -6.59 -7.88
N ARG A 192 0.83 -5.99 -8.97
CA ARG A 192 1.26 -6.63 -10.25
C ARG A 192 2.43 -7.60 -10.06
N PRO A 193 3.47 -7.30 -9.26
CA PRO A 193 4.48 -8.28 -8.86
C PRO A 193 3.93 -9.44 -8.01
N TYR A 194 2.70 -9.32 -7.50
CA TYR A 194 2.00 -10.34 -6.71
C TYR A 194 0.75 -10.87 -7.45
N ALA A 195 0.54 -10.43 -8.69
CA ALA A 195 -0.56 -10.86 -9.54
C ALA A 195 -0.11 -11.65 -10.76
N GLY A 196 1.16 -11.57 -11.11
CA GLY A 196 1.76 -12.43 -12.10
C GLY A 196 3.28 -12.35 -12.04
N VAL A 197 3.91 -13.16 -11.18
CA VAL A 197 5.33 -13.47 -11.38
C VAL A 197 5.43 -14.88 -11.96
N GLN A 198 5.55 -14.89 -13.28
CA GLN A 198 5.97 -16.06 -14.05
C GLN A 198 7.11 -15.76 -15.03
N ALA A 199 7.80 -14.61 -14.98
CA ALA A 199 8.87 -14.34 -15.94
C ALA A 199 10.31 -14.41 -15.39
N HIS A 200 10.59 -14.13 -14.11
CA HIS A 200 11.99 -13.95 -13.69
C HIS A 200 12.67 -15.17 -13.04
N GLN A 201 11.92 -16.15 -12.52
CA GLN A 201 12.55 -17.29 -11.82
C GLN A 201 13.03 -18.43 -12.74
N ARG A 202 12.68 -18.42 -14.05
CA ARG A 202 13.19 -19.44 -14.99
C ARG A 202 14.61 -19.20 -15.48
N GLN A 203 15.20 -18.03 -15.22
CA GLN A 203 16.55 -17.70 -15.71
C GLN A 203 17.66 -17.90 -14.68
N VAL A 204 17.34 -17.97 -13.38
CA VAL A 204 18.36 -18.11 -12.32
C VAL A 204 18.62 -19.56 -11.93
N ASP A 205 17.66 -20.48 -12.18
CA ASP A 205 17.77 -21.90 -11.80
C ASP A 205 17.98 -22.87 -12.97
N ALA A 206 18.38 -22.37 -14.15
CA ALA A 206 18.82 -23.25 -15.23
C ALA A 206 20.31 -23.59 -15.03
N PRO A 207 20.68 -24.82 -14.63
CA PRO A 207 22.08 -25.23 -14.67
C PRO A 207 22.59 -25.17 -16.12
N ASP A 208 23.71 -24.48 -16.29
CA ASP A 208 24.46 -24.37 -17.52
C ASP A 208 24.86 -25.75 -18.04
N VAL A 209 24.11 -26.28 -19.01
CA VAL A 209 24.47 -27.47 -19.78
C VAL A 209 24.52 -27.09 -21.25
N ARG A 210 25.56 -26.35 -21.64
CA ARG A 210 25.99 -26.25 -23.04
C ARG A 210 27.40 -26.81 -23.22
N ARG A 211 27.49 -28.10 -23.55
CA ARG A 211 28.51 -28.66 -24.48
C ARG A 211 28.21 -30.12 -24.85
N ARG A 212 27.66 -30.28 -26.06
CA ARG A 212 27.58 -31.48 -26.95
C ARG A 212 26.42 -31.12 -27.90
N LEU A 213 26.57 -30.75 -29.18
CA LEU A 213 27.50 -31.03 -30.27
C LEU A 213 27.52 -29.73 -31.12
N GLY A 214 28.60 -29.23 -31.73
CA GLY A 214 29.51 -29.94 -32.61
C GLY A 214 29.05 -29.84 -34.07
N TYR A 215 28.81 -28.63 -34.60
CA TYR A 215 28.93 -28.21 -36.02
C TYR A 215 29.06 -26.69 -36.08
#